data_AF-A0A0N4YJA3-F1
#
_entry.id   AF-A0A0N4YJA3-F1
#
_cell.length_a   1.000
_cell.length_b   1.000
_cell.length_c   1.000
_cell.angle_alpha   90.00
_cell.angle_beta   90.00
_cell.angle_gamma   90.00
#
_symmetry.space_group_name_H-M   'P 1'
#
loop_
_entity.id
_entity.type
_entity.pdbx_description
1 polymer ?
#
loop_
_entity_poly.entity_id
_entity_poly.type
_entity_poly.pdbx_seq_one_letter_code
_entity_poly.pdbx_strand_id
1 'polypeptide(L)'
;MKRALMLQMMNTNRNDMESWYKLKVQEIQTQSARQNMEQGYQKDEVKRLRTQLTDLRGKLADLEGRNALLEKQIQELNYQLEDDQRSYEAALNDRDAQIRKMREECQALMVELQMLLDTKQTLDAEIAIYRKMLEGEGDGPGLRQLVEQVVRTTGINEVADTETMRVVKGETSSRTSYTRSAKGNVSIQDPSPEGKYVVLENTHRSKEEPIGEWKLKRKIDGKREIVYTLPHDFVLRAGKSVKIWARGQGGVHNPPDSLLFDSEDSFGVGSNVQTILYNKEGEERATHIQRQSQSAT
;
A
#
# COMPACT_ATOMS: atom_id res chain seq x y z
N MET A 1 -87.26 30.23 -78.16
CA MET A 1 -86.34 30.88 -77.20
C MET A 1 -86.30 30.18 -75.83
N LYS A 2 -87.41 30.04 -75.08
CA LYS A 2 -87.44 29.39 -73.74
C LYS A 2 -86.91 27.94 -73.70
N ARG A 3 -87.21 27.10 -74.70
CA ARG A 3 -86.76 25.69 -74.77
C ARG A 3 -85.25 25.55 -74.97
N ALA A 4 -84.63 26.41 -75.76
CA ALA A 4 -83.18 26.40 -75.99
C ALA A 4 -82.41 26.82 -74.72
N LEU A 5 -82.95 27.80 -74.00
CA LEU A 5 -82.37 28.29 -72.74
C LEU A 5 -82.50 27.24 -71.62
N MET A 6 -83.61 26.51 -71.57
CA MET A 6 -83.78 25.36 -70.66
C MET A 6 -82.81 24.22 -70.98
N LEU A 7 -82.62 23.87 -72.25
CA LEU A 7 -81.65 22.84 -72.65
C LEU A 7 -80.20 23.25 -72.34
N GLN A 8 -79.87 24.53 -72.50
CA GLN A 8 -78.57 25.07 -72.10
C GLN A 8 -78.37 24.97 -70.58
N MET A 9 -79.37 25.37 -69.77
CA MET A 9 -79.29 25.24 -68.31
C MET A 9 -79.23 23.79 -67.83
N MET A 10 -79.92 22.86 -68.51
CA MET A 10 -79.84 21.43 -68.19
C MET A 10 -78.46 20.86 -68.53
N ASN A 11 -77.85 21.29 -69.64
CA ASN A 11 -76.49 20.88 -69.99
C ASN A 11 -75.43 21.48 -69.06
N THR A 12 -75.56 22.74 -68.63
CA THR A 12 -74.64 23.33 -67.64
C THR A 12 -74.75 22.61 -66.31
N ASN A 13 -75.96 22.38 -65.80
CA ASN A 13 -76.15 21.65 -64.54
C ASN A 13 -75.60 20.21 -64.61
N ARG A 14 -75.79 19.52 -65.74
CA ARG A 14 -75.19 18.18 -65.96
C ARG A 14 -73.66 18.23 -65.97
N ASN A 15 -73.07 19.19 -66.68
CA ASN A 15 -71.62 19.35 -66.74
C ASN A 15 -71.03 19.73 -65.38
N ASP A 16 -71.70 20.60 -64.63
CA ASP A 16 -71.29 21.02 -63.28
C ASP A 16 -71.34 19.83 -62.32
N MET A 17 -72.38 19.01 -62.41
CA MET A 17 -72.53 17.78 -61.64
C MET A 17 -71.45 16.75 -62.00
N GLU A 18 -71.19 16.52 -63.30
CA GLU A 18 -70.11 15.63 -63.75
C GLU A 18 -68.72 16.13 -63.31
N SER A 19 -68.49 17.44 -63.36
CA SER A 19 -67.24 18.07 -62.90
C SER A 19 -67.07 17.91 -61.39
N TRP A 20 -68.15 18.12 -60.62
CA TRP A 20 -68.15 17.92 -59.18
C TRP A 20 -67.87 16.47 -58.79
N TYR A 21 -68.49 15.50 -59.47
CA TYR A 21 -68.22 14.08 -59.23
C TYR A 21 -66.76 13.71 -59.57
N LYS A 22 -66.23 14.19 -60.69
CA LYS A 22 -64.81 13.97 -61.06
C LYS A 22 -63.87 14.54 -60.00
N LEU A 23 -64.14 15.77 -59.54
CA LEU A 23 -63.36 16.41 -58.48
C LEU A 23 -63.43 15.61 -57.18
N LYS A 24 -64.62 15.13 -56.78
CA LYS A 24 -64.79 14.34 -55.55
C LYS A 24 -64.07 13.00 -55.62
N VAL A 25 -64.12 12.32 -56.76
CA VAL A 25 -63.37 11.07 -56.99
C VAL A 25 -61.86 11.33 -56.93
N GLN A 26 -61.38 12.40 -57.56
CA GLN A 26 -59.97 12.80 -57.51
C GLN A 26 -59.52 13.15 -56.09
N GLU A 27 -60.34 13.85 -55.31
CA GLU A 27 -60.08 14.15 -53.91
C GLU A 27 -59.98 12.88 -53.06
N ILE A 28 -60.91 11.93 -53.24
CA ILE A 28 -60.87 10.64 -52.53
C ILE A 28 -59.62 9.84 -52.93
N GLN A 29 -59.28 9.79 -54.22
CA GLN A 29 -58.09 9.09 -54.70
C GLN A 29 -56.80 9.70 -54.15
N THR A 30 -56.68 11.03 -54.15
CA THR A 30 -55.51 11.73 -53.60
C THR A 30 -55.41 11.56 -52.09
N GLN A 31 -56.52 11.62 -51.36
CA GLN A 31 -56.56 11.36 -49.93
C GLN A 31 -56.19 9.91 -49.61
N SER A 32 -56.71 8.93 -50.36
CA SER A 32 -56.37 7.52 -50.21
C SER A 32 -54.89 7.26 -50.51
N ALA A 33 -54.34 7.88 -51.55
CA ALA A 33 -52.91 7.79 -51.88
C ALA A 33 -52.03 8.35 -50.75
N ARG A 34 -52.41 9.48 -50.16
CA ARG A 34 -51.72 10.06 -48.99
C ARG A 34 -51.77 9.13 -47.78
N GLN A 35 -52.96 8.59 -47.45
CA GLN A 35 -53.12 7.65 -46.34
C GLN A 35 -52.29 6.38 -46.55
N ASN A 36 -52.25 5.82 -47.77
CA ASN A 36 -51.43 4.65 -48.07
C ASN A 36 -49.93 4.93 -47.90
N MET A 37 -49.47 6.11 -48.33
CA MET A 37 -48.08 6.53 -48.15
C MET A 37 -47.74 6.68 -46.66
N GLU A 38 -48.59 7.34 -45.88
CA GLU A 38 -48.41 7.51 -44.43
C GLU A 38 -48.41 6.16 -43.69
N GLN A 39 -49.32 5.25 -44.04
CA GLN A 39 -49.32 3.88 -43.51
C GLN A 39 -48.04 3.12 -43.88
N GLY A 40 -47.49 3.36 -45.08
CA GLY A 40 -46.18 2.82 -45.49
C GLY A 40 -45.06 3.29 -44.55
N TYR A 41 -44.96 4.61 -44.34
CA TYR A 41 -43.98 5.18 -43.41
C TYR A 41 -44.12 4.65 -41.98
N GLN A 42 -45.35 4.54 -41.46
CA GLN A 42 -45.58 4.00 -40.12
C GLN A 42 -45.15 2.52 -40.02
N LYS A 43 -45.41 1.71 -41.06
CA LYS A 43 -44.98 0.30 -41.10
C LYS A 43 -43.45 0.17 -41.12
N ASP A 44 -42.77 0.98 -41.93
CA ASP A 44 -41.32 0.98 -42.01
C ASP A 44 -40.68 1.44 -40.69
N GLU A 45 -41.26 2.45 -40.05
CA GLU A 45 -40.80 2.93 -38.74
C GLU A 45 -40.99 1.87 -37.65
N VAL A 46 -42.13 1.17 -37.63
CA VAL A 46 -42.35 0.04 -36.71
C VAL A 46 -41.32 -1.07 -36.95
N LYS A 47 -41.00 -1.38 -38.21
CA LYS A 47 -39.97 -2.38 -38.54
C LYS A 47 -38.58 -1.94 -38.07
N ARG A 48 -38.23 -0.67 -38.25
CA ARG A 48 -36.98 -0.08 -37.78
C ARG A 48 -36.87 -0.18 -36.25
N LEU A 49 -37.91 0.24 -35.53
CA LEU A 49 -37.95 0.18 -34.06
C LEU A 49 -37.88 -1.26 -33.53
N ARG A 50 -38.53 -2.22 -34.19
CA ARG A 50 -38.43 -3.65 -33.82
C ARG A 50 -37.01 -4.20 -33.97
N THR A 51 -36.31 -3.79 -35.03
CA THR A 51 -34.90 -4.18 -35.24
C THR A 51 -34.02 -3.60 -34.14
N GLN A 52 -34.16 -2.30 -33.86
CA GLN A 52 -33.42 -1.65 -32.78
C GLN A 52 -33.68 -2.26 -31.41
N LEU A 53 -34.94 -2.63 -31.11
CA LEU A 53 -35.29 -3.31 -29.86
C LEU A 53 -34.59 -4.67 -29.74
N THR A 54 -34.48 -5.41 -30.85
CA THR A 54 -33.80 -6.71 -30.87
C THR A 54 -32.30 -6.53 -30.64
N ASP A 55 -31.69 -5.55 -31.31
CA ASP A 55 -30.26 -5.23 -31.14
C ASP A 55 -29.95 -4.80 -29.70
N LEU A 56 -30.80 -3.95 -29.11
CA LEU A 56 -30.64 -3.51 -27.72
C LEU A 56 -30.80 -4.65 -26.73
N ARG A 57 -31.73 -5.59 -26.98
CA ARG A 57 -31.88 -6.81 -26.17
C ARG A 57 -30.65 -7.71 -26.25
N GLY A 58 -30.05 -7.84 -27.44
CA GLY A 58 -28.79 -8.58 -27.61
C GLY A 58 -27.66 -7.94 -26.80
N LYS A 59 -27.48 -6.62 -26.93
CA LYS A 59 -26.47 -5.88 -26.13
C LYS A 59 -26.69 -6.00 -24.63
N LEU A 60 -27.95 -5.99 -24.18
CA LEU A 60 -28.27 -6.18 -22.77
C LEU A 60 -27.83 -7.58 -22.30
N ALA A 61 -28.16 -8.62 -23.05
CA ALA A 61 -27.78 -9.99 -22.72
C ALA A 61 -26.24 -10.17 -22.70
N ASP A 62 -25.53 -9.57 -23.65
CA ASP A 62 -24.06 -9.59 -23.69
C ASP A 62 -23.44 -8.89 -22.46
N LEU A 63 -23.99 -7.75 -22.07
CA LEU A 63 -23.54 -7.00 -20.88
C LEU A 63 -23.85 -7.75 -19.59
N GLU A 64 -25.03 -8.35 -19.47
CA GLU A 64 -25.41 -9.21 -18.34
C GLU A 64 -24.46 -10.41 -18.22
N GLY A 65 -24.14 -11.07 -19.33
CA GLY A 65 -23.19 -12.18 -19.36
C GLY A 65 -21.77 -11.75 -18.96
N ARG A 66 -21.31 -10.58 -19.44
CA ARG A 66 -20.02 -10.02 -19.03
C ARG A 66 -19.99 -9.66 -17.55
N ASN A 67 -21.08 -9.10 -17.02
CA ASN A 67 -21.16 -8.76 -15.60
C ASN A 67 -21.10 -10.01 -14.72
N ALA A 68 -21.84 -11.07 -15.06
CA ALA A 68 -21.79 -12.34 -14.35
C ALA A 68 -20.38 -12.97 -14.36
N LEU A 69 -19.67 -12.88 -15.49
CA LEU A 69 -18.27 -13.34 -15.57
C LEU A 69 -17.35 -12.52 -14.67
N LEU A 70 -17.48 -11.20 -14.67
CA LEU A 70 -16.67 -10.31 -13.82
C LEU A 70 -16.95 -10.55 -12.33
N GLU A 71 -18.21 -10.73 -11.94
CA GLU A 71 -18.60 -11.07 -10.57
C GLU A 71 -17.96 -12.39 -10.12
N LYS A 72 -17.95 -13.41 -10.99
CA LYS A 72 -17.27 -14.67 -10.72
C LYS A 72 -15.76 -14.50 -10.55
N GLN A 73 -15.12 -13.73 -11.42
CA GLN A 73 -13.68 -13.45 -11.32
C GLN A 73 -13.32 -12.71 -10.02
N ILE A 74 -14.17 -11.77 -9.57
CA ILE A 74 -14.00 -11.08 -8.30
C ILE A 74 -14.07 -12.08 -7.13
N GLN A 75 -15.05 -13.00 -7.16
CA GLN A 75 -15.18 -14.03 -6.13
C GLN A 75 -13.96 -14.96 -6.08
N GLU A 76 -13.48 -15.43 -7.24
CA GLU A 76 -12.29 -16.28 -7.35
C GLU A 76 -11.04 -15.57 -6.80
N LEU A 77 -10.84 -14.29 -7.17
CA LEU A 77 -9.70 -13.49 -6.68
C LEU A 77 -9.78 -13.22 -5.17
N ASN A 78 -10.98 -12.97 -4.63
CA ASN A 78 -11.16 -12.80 -3.19
C ASN A 78 -10.83 -14.08 -2.43
N TYR A 79 -11.28 -15.24 -2.92
CA TYR A 79 -10.94 -16.53 -2.31
C TYR A 79 -9.43 -16.78 -2.33
N GLN A 80 -8.78 -16.51 -3.45
CA GLN A 80 -7.33 -16.64 -3.56
C GLN A 80 -6.58 -15.69 -2.61
N LEU A 81 -7.02 -14.43 -2.51
CA LEU A 81 -6.43 -13.46 -1.59
C LEU A 81 -6.55 -13.91 -0.13
N GLU A 82 -7.72 -14.41 0.27
CA GLU A 82 -7.93 -14.93 1.63
C GLU A 82 -7.05 -16.14 1.93
N ASP A 83 -6.84 -17.02 0.95
CA ASP A 83 -5.99 -18.19 1.10
C ASP A 83 -4.51 -17.82 1.22
N ASP A 84 -4.04 -16.93 0.35
CA ASP A 84 -2.69 -16.38 0.39
C ASP A 84 -2.42 -15.67 1.73
N GLN A 85 -3.39 -14.87 2.23
CA GLN A 85 -3.30 -14.23 3.54
C GLN A 85 -3.13 -15.24 4.66
N ARG A 86 -3.97 -16.29 4.71
CA ARG A 86 -3.85 -17.37 5.71
C ARG A 86 -2.48 -18.06 5.63
N SER A 87 -1.99 -18.33 4.42
CA SER A 87 -0.69 -18.95 4.21
C SER A 87 0.46 -18.06 4.71
N TYR A 88 0.43 -16.76 4.42
CA TYR A 88 1.46 -15.81 4.88
C TYR A 88 1.44 -15.62 6.39
N GLU A 89 0.26 -15.55 7.01
CA GLU A 89 0.12 -15.49 8.47
C GLU A 89 0.68 -16.75 9.15
N ALA A 90 0.39 -17.93 8.59
CA ALA A 90 0.97 -19.19 9.08
C ALA A 90 2.51 -19.20 8.98
N ALA A 91 3.06 -18.75 7.84
CA ALA A 91 4.50 -18.65 7.64
C ALA A 91 5.17 -17.65 8.60
N LEU A 92 4.54 -16.49 8.83
CA LEU A 92 5.02 -15.50 9.80
C LEU A 92 5.04 -16.08 11.21
N ASN A 93 3.97 -16.75 11.63
CA ASN A 93 3.87 -17.37 12.95
C ASN A 93 4.95 -18.45 13.15
N ASP A 94 5.24 -19.27 12.12
CA ASP A 94 6.33 -20.25 12.15
C ASP A 94 7.70 -19.56 12.31
N ARG A 95 7.97 -18.50 11.54
CA ARG A 95 9.23 -17.72 11.68
C ARG A 95 9.36 -17.09 13.07
N ASP A 96 8.30 -16.49 13.60
CA ASP A 96 8.30 -15.89 14.93
C ASP A 96 8.51 -16.93 16.04
N ALA A 97 8.00 -18.15 15.87
CA ALA A 97 8.27 -19.26 16.77
C ALA A 97 9.74 -19.70 16.71
N GLN A 98 10.33 -19.79 15.51
CA GLN A 98 11.76 -20.10 15.34
C GLN A 98 12.66 -19.03 15.96
N ILE A 99 12.34 -17.75 15.77
CA ILE A 99 13.09 -16.64 16.38
C ILE A 99 13.02 -16.72 17.91
N ARG A 100 11.84 -16.99 18.47
CA ARG A 100 11.68 -17.18 19.93
C ARG A 100 12.56 -18.32 20.44
N LYS A 101 12.51 -19.48 19.77
CA LYS A 101 13.33 -20.63 20.13
C LYS A 101 14.82 -20.31 20.10
N MET A 102 15.32 -19.66 19.03
CA MET A 102 16.73 -19.28 18.94
C MET A 102 17.13 -18.26 20.02
N ARG A 103 16.24 -17.35 20.40
CA ARG A 103 16.50 -16.40 21.50
C ARG A 103 16.63 -17.11 22.85
N GLU A 104 15.74 -18.07 23.12
CA GLU A 104 15.81 -18.90 24.32
C GLU A 104 17.11 -19.72 24.37
N GLU A 105 17.52 -20.32 23.24
CA GLU A 105 18.78 -21.05 23.12
C GLU A 105 20.01 -20.12 23.35
N CYS A 106 20.02 -18.92 22.76
CA CYS A 106 21.07 -17.94 23.02
C CYS A 106 21.13 -17.49 24.49
N GLN A 107 19.97 -17.32 25.14
CA GLN A 107 19.92 -16.97 26.56
C GLN A 107 20.47 -18.09 27.45
N ALA A 108 20.10 -19.34 27.17
CA ALA A 108 20.65 -20.49 27.87
C ALA A 108 22.18 -20.56 27.73
N LEU A 109 22.69 -20.36 26.51
CA LEU A 109 24.14 -20.35 26.25
C LEU A 109 24.87 -19.21 26.97
N MET A 110 24.26 -18.01 27.07
CA MET A 110 24.85 -16.90 27.83
C MET A 110 24.97 -17.23 29.32
N VAL A 111 23.96 -17.88 29.91
CA VAL A 111 23.99 -18.31 31.31
C VAL A 111 25.09 -19.36 31.53
N GLU A 112 25.16 -20.36 30.66
CA GLU A 112 26.19 -21.40 30.72
C GLU A 112 27.61 -20.80 30.60
N LEU A 113 27.81 -19.86 29.66
CA LEU A 113 29.07 -19.16 29.48
C LEU A 113 29.45 -18.33 30.72
N GLN A 114 28.48 -17.67 31.36
CA GLN A 114 28.72 -16.91 32.59
C GLN A 114 29.13 -17.82 33.74
N MET A 115 28.45 -18.96 33.93
CA MET A 115 28.82 -19.96 34.94
C MET A 115 30.24 -20.51 34.70
N LEU A 116 30.60 -20.76 33.44
CA LEU A 116 31.94 -21.19 33.07
C LEU A 116 33.00 -20.10 33.32
N LEU A 117 32.66 -18.84 33.05
CA LEU A 117 33.54 -17.71 33.34
C LEU A 117 33.79 -17.58 34.85
N ASP A 118 32.73 -17.68 35.66
CA ASP A 118 32.82 -17.56 37.12
C ASP A 118 33.70 -18.69 37.69
N THR A 119 33.49 -19.94 37.27
CA THR A 119 34.34 -21.08 37.67
C THR A 119 35.81 -20.87 37.23
N LYS A 120 36.05 -20.35 36.03
CA LYS A 120 37.40 -20.02 35.56
C LYS A 120 38.06 -18.94 36.42
N GLN A 121 37.33 -17.90 36.79
CA GLN A 121 37.84 -16.82 37.66
C GLN A 121 38.20 -17.35 39.05
N THR A 122 37.37 -18.24 39.62
CA THR A 122 37.68 -18.94 40.87
C THR A 122 38.98 -19.73 40.77
N LEU A 123 39.14 -20.56 39.73
CA LEU A 123 40.34 -21.37 39.52
C LEU A 123 41.60 -20.51 39.31
N ASP A 124 41.52 -19.42 38.55
CA ASP A 124 42.65 -18.50 38.37
C ASP A 124 43.12 -17.90 39.70
N ALA A 125 42.17 -17.54 40.56
CA ALA A 125 42.46 -16.97 41.86
C ALA A 125 43.02 -18.01 42.84
N GLU A 126 42.54 -19.26 42.81
CA GLU A 126 43.15 -20.39 43.53
C GLU A 126 44.62 -20.61 43.08
N ILE A 127 44.87 -20.64 41.77
CA ILE A 127 46.23 -20.77 41.22
C ILE A 127 47.13 -19.61 41.68
N ALA A 128 46.61 -18.38 41.70
CA ALA A 128 47.35 -17.21 42.18
C ALA A 128 47.71 -17.32 43.68
N ILE A 129 46.79 -17.83 44.51
CA ILE A 129 47.05 -18.11 45.93
C ILE A 129 48.13 -19.19 46.06
N TYR A 130 48.03 -20.29 45.31
CA TYR A 130 49.02 -21.36 45.34
C TYR A 130 50.42 -20.87 44.93
N ARG A 131 50.53 -20.01 43.90
CA ARG A 131 51.80 -19.39 43.49
C ARG A 131 52.41 -18.54 44.61
N LYS A 132 51.63 -17.64 45.23
CA LYS A 132 52.09 -16.80 46.36
C LYS A 132 52.57 -17.63 47.55
N MET A 133 51.87 -18.71 47.88
CA MET A 133 52.25 -19.57 49.00
C MET A 133 53.57 -20.31 48.72
N LEU A 134 53.82 -20.70 47.48
CA LEU A 134 55.08 -21.34 47.04
C LEU A 134 56.26 -20.37 46.96
N GLU A 135 56.01 -19.07 46.73
CA GLU A 135 57.04 -18.02 46.69
C GLU A 135 57.62 -17.67 48.09
N GLY A 136 57.07 -18.24 49.18
CA GLY A 136 57.60 -18.07 50.54
C GLY A 136 57.24 -16.76 51.23
N GLU A 137 56.44 -15.88 50.60
CA GLU A 137 55.81 -14.72 51.25
C GLU A 137 54.63 -15.16 52.13
N GLY A 138 54.94 -15.80 53.25
CA GLY A 138 53.97 -16.16 54.27
C GLY A 138 53.39 -14.93 54.97
N ASP A 139 52.07 -14.80 54.92
CA ASP A 139 51.23 -14.00 55.83
C ASP A 139 51.15 -12.47 55.60
N GLY A 140 51.39 -12.03 54.36
CA GLY A 140 51.07 -10.65 53.95
C GLY A 140 49.57 -10.40 53.75
N PRO A 141 49.05 -9.18 54.02
CA PRO A 141 47.63 -8.84 53.89
C PRO A 141 47.04 -9.10 52.49
N GLY A 142 47.88 -9.12 51.45
CA GLY A 142 47.46 -9.43 50.08
C GLY A 142 47.04 -10.90 49.85
N LEU A 143 47.51 -11.86 50.66
CA LEU A 143 47.09 -13.27 50.54
C LEU A 143 45.69 -13.48 51.12
N ARG A 144 45.42 -12.87 52.29
CA ARG A 144 44.07 -12.85 52.90
C ARG A 144 43.03 -12.24 51.98
N GLN A 145 43.35 -11.14 51.32
CA GLN A 145 42.42 -10.45 50.40
C GLN A 145 42.07 -11.32 49.17
N LEU A 146 43.05 -12.03 48.61
CA LEU A 146 42.83 -12.96 47.48
C LEU A 146 41.98 -14.17 47.91
N VAL A 147 42.26 -14.75 49.09
CA VAL A 147 41.47 -15.86 49.65
C VAL A 147 40.02 -15.43 49.91
N GLU A 148 39.80 -14.23 50.46
CA GLU A 148 38.45 -13.69 50.71
C GLU A 148 37.68 -13.40 49.41
N GLN A 149 38.38 -13.04 48.33
CA GLN A 149 37.80 -12.86 47.00
C GLN A 149 37.36 -14.21 46.41
N VAL A 150 38.17 -15.27 46.53
CA VAL A 150 37.81 -16.63 46.11
C VAL A 150 36.59 -17.14 46.87
N VAL A 151 36.60 -17.02 48.20
CA VAL A 151 35.49 -17.46 49.07
C VAL A 151 34.18 -16.74 48.72
N ARG A 152 34.24 -15.45 48.36
CA ARG A 152 33.07 -14.72 47.86
C ARG A 152 32.56 -15.24 46.52
N THR A 153 33.45 -15.60 45.59
CA THR A 153 33.04 -16.17 44.30
C THR A 153 32.47 -17.58 44.43
N THR A 154 33.01 -18.42 45.33
CA THR A 154 32.50 -19.78 45.58
C THR A 154 31.22 -19.80 46.39
N GLY A 155 31.03 -18.84 47.31
CA GLY A 155 29.81 -18.73 48.14
C GLY A 155 28.54 -18.34 47.36
N ILE A 156 28.67 -17.88 46.11
CA ILE A 156 27.53 -17.57 45.23
C ILE A 156 26.96 -18.85 44.59
N ASN A 157 27.70 -19.96 44.55
CA ASN A 157 27.25 -21.21 43.91
C ASN A 157 26.34 -22.09 44.79
N GLU A 158 26.23 -21.83 46.11
CA GLU A 158 25.36 -22.61 47.01
C GLU A 158 24.04 -21.92 47.39
N VAL A 159 23.81 -20.66 46.99
CA VAL A 159 22.57 -19.91 47.30
C VAL A 159 21.96 -19.28 46.04
N ALA A 160 22.00 -20.00 44.92
CA ALA A 160 21.33 -19.59 43.68
C ALA A 160 19.99 -20.31 43.45
N ASP A 161 19.46 -20.98 44.49
CA ASP A 161 18.03 -21.25 44.58
C ASP A 161 17.38 -20.08 45.33
N THR A 162 16.55 -19.32 44.62
CA THR A 162 15.75 -18.16 45.06
C THR A 162 16.49 -16.82 45.20
N GLU A 163 16.09 -15.88 44.32
CA GLU A 163 16.25 -14.43 44.46
C GLU A 163 17.67 -13.85 44.43
N THR A 164 18.23 -13.68 43.23
CA THR A 164 18.70 -12.35 42.75
C THR A 164 19.27 -12.47 41.34
N MET A 165 18.40 -12.60 40.35
CA MET A 165 18.61 -11.82 39.14
C MET A 165 17.50 -10.79 39.13
N ARG A 166 17.86 -9.54 39.45
CA ARG A 166 17.03 -8.39 39.09
C ARG A 166 16.82 -8.51 37.59
N VAL A 167 15.70 -9.11 37.23
CA VAL A 167 15.07 -8.91 35.95
C VAL A 167 15.00 -7.41 35.83
N VAL A 168 15.74 -6.83 34.90
CA VAL A 168 15.38 -5.54 34.33
C VAL A 168 14.06 -5.81 33.59
N LYS A 169 12.98 -5.95 34.37
CA LYS A 169 11.61 -6.00 33.89
C LYS A 169 11.24 -4.55 33.67
N GLY A 170 11.64 -4.06 32.51
CA GLY A 170 11.55 -2.64 32.23
C GLY A 170 12.07 -2.27 30.86
N GLU A 171 12.02 -3.16 29.87
CA GLU A 171 11.73 -2.65 28.54
C GLU A 171 10.21 -2.68 28.42
N THR A 172 9.59 -1.52 28.64
CA THR A 172 8.38 -1.18 27.90
C THR A 172 8.71 -1.50 26.45
N SER A 173 8.29 -2.67 25.97
CA SER A 173 8.50 -3.06 24.58
C SER A 173 7.67 -2.10 23.75
N SER A 174 8.28 -0.97 23.40
CA SER A 174 7.66 0.06 22.58
C SER A 174 7.48 -0.57 21.21
N ARG A 175 6.26 -1.03 20.95
CA ARG A 175 5.94 -1.69 19.69
C ARG A 175 5.79 -0.59 18.65
N THR A 176 6.75 -0.51 17.75
CA THR A 176 6.66 0.35 16.57
C THR A 176 6.00 -0.44 15.45
N SER A 177 4.86 0.05 14.96
CA SER A 177 4.17 -0.47 13.78
C SER A 177 4.44 0.40 12.57
N TYR A 178 4.46 -0.24 11.40
CA TYR A 178 4.69 0.40 10.11
C TYR A 178 3.55 0.05 9.16
N THR A 179 3.01 1.05 8.45
CA THR A 179 2.00 0.87 7.40
C THR A 179 2.48 1.57 6.16
N ARG A 180 2.44 0.87 5.02
CA ARG A 180 2.96 1.39 3.73
C ARG A 180 1.86 1.29 2.67
N SER A 181 1.78 2.28 1.80
CA SER A 181 0.94 2.26 0.60
C SER A 181 1.65 2.96 -0.54
N ALA A 182 1.39 2.51 -1.77
CA ALA A 182 1.91 3.12 -2.98
C ALA A 182 0.84 3.06 -4.08
N LYS A 183 0.73 4.15 -4.83
CA LYS A 183 -0.10 4.32 -6.02
C LYS A 183 0.86 4.51 -7.21
N GLY A 184 1.02 3.46 -8.00
CA GLY A 184 1.94 3.42 -9.13
C GLY A 184 3.30 2.82 -8.78
N ASN A 185 4.33 3.26 -9.50
CA ASN A 185 5.61 2.55 -9.58
C ASN A 185 6.58 2.84 -8.43
N VAL A 186 6.34 3.88 -7.62
CA VAL A 186 7.31 4.35 -6.63
C VAL A 186 6.76 4.15 -5.22
N SER A 187 7.55 3.49 -4.37
CA SER A 187 7.23 3.21 -2.96
C SER A 187 8.25 3.85 -2.02
N ILE A 188 7.89 3.96 -0.75
CA ILE A 188 8.78 4.39 0.33
C ILE A 188 9.19 3.13 1.11
N GLN A 189 10.47 2.76 1.06
CA GLN A 189 10.95 1.51 1.68
C GLN A 189 11.46 1.74 3.10
N ASP A 190 12.57 2.44 3.29
CA ASP A 190 13.21 2.48 4.60
C ASP A 190 13.41 3.91 5.09
N PRO A 191 12.36 4.55 5.63
CA PRO A 191 12.56 5.76 6.40
C PRO A 191 13.34 5.40 7.67
N SER A 192 14.47 6.07 7.91
CA SER A 192 15.23 5.92 9.13
C SER A 192 14.34 6.25 10.35
N PRO A 193 14.23 5.36 11.36
CA PRO A 193 13.56 5.67 12.62
C PRO A 193 14.19 6.87 13.34
N GLU A 194 15.52 7.00 13.22
CA GLU A 194 16.30 8.12 13.73
C GLU A 194 16.27 9.38 12.83
N GLY A 195 15.48 9.38 11.75
CA GLY A 195 15.36 10.52 10.85
C GLY A 195 16.60 10.85 10.00
N LYS A 196 17.54 9.91 9.83
CA LYS A 196 18.78 10.14 9.08
C LYS A 196 18.58 10.26 7.57
N TYR A 197 17.69 9.44 7.02
CA TYR A 197 17.41 9.37 5.59
C TYR A 197 16.01 8.84 5.30
N VAL A 198 15.59 8.96 4.05
CA VAL A 198 14.42 8.29 3.48
C VAL A 198 14.80 7.63 2.15
N VAL A 199 14.32 6.42 1.91
CA VAL A 199 14.56 5.69 0.65
C VAL A 199 13.29 5.62 -0.18
N LEU A 200 13.40 6.02 -1.45
CA LEU A 200 12.38 5.79 -2.47
C LEU A 200 12.84 4.67 -3.39
N GLU A 201 11.94 3.77 -3.76
CA GLU A 201 12.23 2.67 -4.68
C GLU A 201 11.22 2.66 -5.83
N ASN A 202 11.69 2.47 -7.05
CA ASN A 202 10.83 2.12 -8.17
C ASN A 202 10.65 0.60 -8.21
N THR A 203 9.45 0.13 -7.84
CA THR A 203 9.09 -1.28 -7.76
C THR A 203 8.68 -1.88 -9.11
N HIS A 204 8.60 -1.07 -10.17
CA HIS A 204 8.34 -1.58 -11.52
C HIS A 204 9.58 -2.30 -12.07
N ARG A 205 9.36 -3.44 -12.71
CA ARG A 205 10.43 -4.33 -13.22
C ARG A 205 11.22 -3.83 -14.44
N SER A 206 10.77 -2.77 -15.10
CA SER A 206 11.31 -2.38 -16.42
C SER A 206 11.00 -0.95 -16.86
N LYS A 207 9.98 -0.31 -16.28
CA LYS A 207 9.61 1.08 -16.58
C LYS A 207 10.34 2.03 -15.62
N GLU A 208 11.08 2.97 -16.18
CA GLU A 208 11.63 4.09 -15.44
C GLU A 208 10.53 5.11 -15.12
N GLU A 209 10.62 5.75 -13.95
CA GLU A 209 9.64 6.74 -13.51
C GLU A 209 10.31 8.12 -13.38
N PRO A 210 9.87 9.14 -14.14
CA PRO A 210 10.33 10.50 -13.95
C PRO A 210 9.68 11.06 -12.67
N ILE A 211 10.49 11.22 -11.63
CA ILE A 211 10.05 11.74 -10.33
C ILE A 211 10.64 13.12 -10.02
N GLY A 212 11.04 13.84 -11.06
CA GLY A 212 11.51 15.21 -10.96
C GLY A 212 10.45 16.12 -10.37
N GLU A 213 10.87 17.01 -9.47
CA GLU A 213 10.01 17.95 -8.74
C GLU A 213 8.95 17.30 -7.83
N TRP A 214 8.96 15.98 -7.67
CA TRP A 214 8.11 15.32 -6.69
C TRP A 214 8.50 15.77 -5.28
N LYS A 215 7.53 15.79 -4.38
CA LYS A 215 7.71 16.30 -3.01
C LYS A 215 7.59 15.18 -2.00
N LEU A 216 8.64 14.98 -1.22
CA LEU A 216 8.64 14.13 -0.04
C LEU A 216 8.27 14.98 1.18
N LYS A 217 7.14 14.66 1.79
CA LYS A 217 6.55 15.41 2.91
C LYS A 217 6.49 14.52 4.14
N ARG A 218 7.16 14.91 5.22
CA ARG A 218 7.22 14.16 6.48
C ARG A 218 6.62 14.95 7.63
N LYS A 219 5.53 14.43 8.20
CA LYS A 219 4.81 14.97 9.36
C LYS A 219 5.19 14.19 10.60
N ILE A 220 5.63 14.88 11.64
CA ILE A 220 6.13 14.30 12.90
C ILE A 220 5.21 14.76 14.03
N ASP A 221 4.54 13.80 14.67
CA ASP A 221 3.64 13.98 15.83
C ASP A 221 2.57 15.07 15.64
N GLY A 222 2.21 15.37 14.39
CA GLY A 222 1.27 16.46 14.04
C GLY A 222 1.79 17.87 14.32
N LYS A 223 3.05 18.04 14.73
CA LYS A 223 3.64 19.33 15.15
C LYS A 223 4.61 19.90 14.14
N ARG A 224 5.48 19.05 13.59
CA ARG A 224 6.53 19.46 12.66
C ARG A 224 6.29 18.84 11.29
N GLU A 225 6.55 19.62 10.26
CA GLU A 225 6.42 19.19 8.87
C GLU A 225 7.70 19.56 8.12
N ILE A 226 8.26 18.57 7.42
CA ILE A 226 9.47 18.71 6.63
C ILE A 226 9.13 18.36 5.19
N VAL A 227 9.55 19.20 4.25
CA VAL A 227 9.30 19.00 2.81
C VAL A 227 10.61 19.05 2.06
N TYR A 228 10.89 17.99 1.30
CA TYR A 228 12.00 17.91 0.35
C TYR A 228 11.45 17.79 -1.07
N THR A 229 12.00 18.56 -2.00
CA THR A 229 11.63 18.51 -3.43
C THR A 229 12.76 17.84 -4.19
N LEU A 230 12.43 16.82 -4.99
CA LEU A 230 13.42 16.15 -5.84
C LEU A 230 13.94 17.07 -6.95
N PRO A 231 15.20 16.89 -7.40
CA PRO A 231 15.76 17.66 -8.52
C PRO A 231 14.89 17.57 -9.79
N HIS A 232 14.82 18.65 -10.58
CA HIS A 232 13.89 18.81 -11.71
C HIS A 232 13.89 17.66 -12.73
N ASP A 233 15.07 17.14 -13.09
CA ASP A 233 15.20 16.10 -14.12
C ASP A 233 15.46 14.70 -13.56
N PHE A 234 15.06 14.44 -12.31
CA PHE A 234 15.37 13.18 -11.66
C PHE A 234 14.49 12.02 -12.20
N VAL A 235 15.15 10.98 -12.72
CA VAL A 235 14.49 9.76 -13.21
C VAL A 235 14.92 8.57 -12.37
N LEU A 236 13.94 7.89 -11.76
CA LEU A 236 14.20 6.69 -10.98
C LEU A 236 14.02 5.44 -11.85
N ARG A 237 15.16 4.81 -12.17
CA ARG A 237 15.21 3.61 -13.02
C ARG A 237 14.45 2.44 -12.40
N ALA A 238 13.97 1.54 -13.24
CA ALA A 238 13.25 0.33 -12.84
C ALA A 238 14.06 -0.53 -11.86
N GLY A 239 13.42 -0.95 -10.76
CA GLY A 239 14.04 -1.77 -9.71
C GLY A 239 15.20 -1.07 -8.99
N LYS A 240 15.34 0.25 -9.11
CA LYS A 240 16.36 1.04 -8.42
C LYS A 240 15.75 1.89 -7.33
N SER A 241 16.61 2.24 -6.37
CA SER A 241 16.27 3.07 -5.23
C SER A 241 17.15 4.31 -5.18
N VAL A 242 16.61 5.41 -4.66
CA VAL A 242 17.36 6.61 -4.28
C VAL A 242 17.25 6.83 -2.78
N LYS A 243 18.38 7.07 -2.13
CA LYS A 243 18.43 7.39 -0.69
C LYS A 243 18.65 8.89 -0.49
N ILE A 244 17.70 9.55 0.16
CA ILE A 244 17.76 10.98 0.45
C ILE A 244 18.22 11.15 1.89
N TRP A 245 19.42 11.70 2.07
CA TRP A 245 20.03 11.93 3.38
C TRP A 245 19.75 13.32 3.89
N ALA A 246 19.54 13.46 5.19
CA ALA A 246 19.59 14.76 5.84
C ALA A 246 21.04 15.23 6.02
N ARG A 247 21.25 16.55 6.08
CA ARG A 247 22.58 17.16 6.18
C ARG A 247 23.32 16.65 7.42
N GLY A 248 24.57 16.24 7.24
CA GLY A 248 25.45 15.84 8.36
C GLY A 248 25.19 14.44 8.94
N GLN A 249 24.26 13.66 8.38
CA GLN A 249 23.94 12.30 8.85
C GLN A 249 24.82 11.20 8.21
N GLY A 250 26.00 11.56 7.69
CA GLY A 250 26.94 10.63 7.04
C GLY A 250 26.63 10.28 5.58
N GLY A 251 25.58 10.89 5.00
CA GLY A 251 25.23 10.72 3.58
C GLY A 251 26.08 11.56 2.64
N VAL A 252 26.43 11.00 1.48
CA VAL A 252 27.11 11.71 0.39
C VAL A 252 26.10 12.02 -0.72
N HIS A 253 26.18 13.21 -1.30
CA HIS A 253 25.43 13.57 -2.50
C HIS A 253 26.05 12.90 -3.73
N ASN A 254 25.42 11.84 -4.26
CA ASN A 254 25.88 11.09 -5.43
C ASN A 254 24.68 10.62 -6.27
N PRO A 255 24.04 11.52 -7.03
CA PRO A 255 22.91 11.16 -7.88
C PRO A 255 23.32 10.13 -8.96
N PRO A 256 22.45 9.17 -9.31
CA PRO A 256 21.06 9.04 -8.87
C PRO A 256 20.88 8.21 -7.58
N ASP A 257 21.93 7.57 -7.06
CA ASP A 257 21.77 6.59 -5.97
C ASP A 257 21.55 7.25 -4.60
N SER A 258 22.15 8.42 -4.38
CA SER A 258 21.95 9.21 -3.16
C SER A 258 21.80 10.70 -3.41
N LEU A 259 20.86 11.29 -2.68
CA LEU A 259 20.60 12.72 -2.65
C LEU A 259 20.88 13.26 -1.24
N LEU A 260 21.15 14.56 -1.18
CA LEU A 260 21.41 15.26 0.07
C LEU A 260 20.38 16.37 0.22
N PHE A 261 19.76 16.44 1.39
CA PHE A 261 18.84 17.48 1.76
C PHE A 261 19.56 18.50 2.64
N ASP A 262 20.10 19.54 2.01
CA ASP A 262 20.97 20.51 2.69
C ASP A 262 20.25 21.47 3.64
N SER A 263 18.93 21.60 3.52
CA SER A 263 18.15 22.53 4.34
C SER A 263 17.86 22.01 5.75
N GLU A 264 17.90 20.69 5.95
CA GLU A 264 17.55 20.04 7.22
C GLU A 264 18.64 19.05 7.64
N ASP A 265 18.99 19.03 8.92
CA ASP A 265 19.96 18.10 9.51
C ASP A 265 19.33 16.78 9.96
N SER A 266 18.00 16.68 9.94
CA SER A 266 17.24 15.45 10.20
C SER A 266 15.86 15.50 9.55
N PHE A 267 15.37 14.34 9.11
CA PHE A 267 13.96 14.11 8.74
C PHE A 267 13.04 13.97 9.97
N GLY A 268 13.58 14.09 11.17
CA GLY A 268 12.83 14.09 12.43
C GLY A 268 12.44 12.70 12.93
N VAL A 269 12.29 12.64 14.26
CA VAL A 269 11.97 11.46 15.06
C VAL A 269 10.72 11.78 15.88
N GLY A 270 9.81 10.81 16.00
CA GLY A 270 8.58 10.97 16.78
C GLY A 270 7.84 9.65 16.95
N SER A 271 6.80 9.67 17.80
CA SER A 271 5.97 8.50 18.10
C SER A 271 4.95 8.22 17.00
N ASN A 272 4.51 9.22 16.24
CA ASN A 272 3.62 9.09 15.09
C ASN A 272 4.18 9.90 13.92
N VAL A 273 4.83 9.20 12.99
CA VAL A 273 5.51 9.81 11.84
C VAL A 273 4.83 9.35 10.56
N GLN A 274 4.39 10.31 9.74
CA GLN A 274 3.83 10.05 8.42
C GLN A 274 4.72 10.65 7.36
N THR A 275 5.25 9.82 6.45
CA THR A 275 6.04 10.24 5.29
C THR A 275 5.19 10.01 4.04
N ILE A 276 4.97 11.04 3.24
CA ILE A 276 4.10 11.04 2.06
C ILE A 276 4.89 11.54 0.86
N LEU A 277 4.75 10.88 -0.27
CA LEU A 277 5.32 11.27 -1.54
C LEU A 277 4.21 11.83 -2.44
N TYR A 278 4.41 13.04 -2.94
CA TYR A 278 3.51 13.70 -3.89
C TYR A 278 4.18 13.85 -5.25
N ASN A 279 3.43 13.66 -6.34
CA ASN A 279 3.92 14.03 -7.67
C ASN A 279 3.93 15.54 -7.88
N LYS A 280 4.43 15.99 -9.03
CA LYS A 280 4.49 17.41 -9.40
C LYS A 280 3.09 18.06 -9.49
N GLU A 281 2.06 17.27 -9.77
CA GLU A 281 0.65 17.70 -9.79
C GLU A 281 0.03 17.82 -8.38
N GLY A 282 0.72 17.37 -7.34
CA GLY A 282 0.23 17.40 -5.96
C GLY A 282 -0.63 16.20 -5.55
N GLU A 283 -0.66 15.15 -6.36
CA GLU A 283 -1.33 13.88 -6.03
C GLU A 283 -0.46 13.01 -5.13
N GLU A 284 -1.06 12.39 -4.12
CA GLU A 284 -0.38 11.42 -3.25
C GLU A 284 -0.05 10.14 -4.02
N ARG A 285 1.25 9.80 -4.08
CA ARG A 285 1.78 8.62 -4.78
C ARG A 285 2.24 7.52 -3.84
N ALA A 286 2.71 7.83 -2.64
CA ALA A 286 3.05 6.81 -1.65
C ALA A 286 2.98 7.37 -0.24
N THR A 287 2.65 6.52 0.72
CA THR A 287 2.59 6.87 2.14
C THR A 287 3.24 5.79 2.98
N HIS A 288 4.02 6.21 3.97
CA HIS A 288 4.60 5.38 5.02
C HIS A 288 4.27 5.98 6.39
N ILE A 289 3.59 5.22 7.23
CA ILE A 289 3.18 5.61 8.58
C ILE A 289 3.94 4.75 9.57
N GLN A 290 4.63 5.39 10.52
CA GLN A 290 5.27 4.78 11.67
C GLN A 290 4.52 5.21 12.93
N ARG A 291 4.09 4.25 13.76
CA ARG A 291 3.42 4.50 15.04
C ARG A 291 4.05 3.67 16.15
N GLN A 292 4.59 4.35 17.15
CA GLN A 292 5.12 3.75 18.38
C GLN A 292 4.02 3.75 19.44
N SER A 293 3.57 2.56 19.82
CA SER A 293 2.69 2.37 20.96
C SER A 293 3.51 1.98 22.19
N GLN A 294 3.26 2.65 23.31
CA GLN A 294 3.69 2.19 24.62
C GLN A 294 2.54 1.39 25.23
N SER A 295 2.75 0.09 25.48
CA SER A 295 1.84 -0.69 26.31
C SER A 295 2.04 -0.25 27.76
N ALA A 296 1.09 0.53 28.30
CA ALA A 296 0.99 0.72 29.74
C ALA A 296 0.62 -0.64 30.36
N THR A 297 1.44 -1.12 31.30
CA THR A 297 1.06 -2.23 32.19
C THR A 297 0.31 -1.66 33.37
#